data_AF-A0A1H3WUB8-F1
#
_entry.id   AF-A0A1H3WUB8-F1
#
_cell.length_a   1.000
_cell.length_b   1.000
_cell.length_c   1.000
_cell.angle_alpha   90.00
_cell.angle_beta   90.00
_cell.angle_gamma   90.00
#
_symmetry.space_group_name_H-M   'P 1'
#
loop_
_entity.id
_entity.type
_entity.pdbx_description
1 polymer ?
#
loop_
_entity_poly.entity_id
_entity_poly.type
_entity_poly.pdbx_seq_one_letter_code
_entity_poly.pdbx_strand_id
1 'polypeptide(L)'
;MRKLLMMLALTTAAAAQASEKIDTVEVKNAEKVVIVTSDTAQQVTIVGNGGLTAYNEQVPLNEYKMRKLRKGKRKYNPWDADADLGVGFATPLSTSDGYGFATFRSPEVFVGLRMSYTPEKALQTYSFGLWCDWKRYGLSTDKMMTKVADDAIVLAPYPANAKNRVSRLNIFSLSVPLLFTQRFAHKSNFSFTLGPVVNFNLYGRVNTQYDLGDEAHDITTKGIKYNVVTVDLMAAFTYKEVSLYCKYCPMNVIKENKGPKFQSLTFGLYL
;
A
#
# COMPACT_ATOMS: atom_id res chain seq x y z
N MET A 1 0.90 -13.45 4.92
CA MET A 1 2.04 -13.52 3.97
C MET A 1 3.30 -13.95 4.72
N ARG A 2 3.99 -15.01 4.27
CA ARG A 2 5.23 -15.51 4.91
C ARG A 2 6.41 -14.70 4.36
N LYS A 3 7.14 -14.00 5.23
CA LYS A 3 8.41 -13.33 4.87
C LYS A 3 9.48 -14.39 4.66
N LEU A 4 10.11 -14.39 3.49
CA LEU A 4 11.27 -15.20 3.15
C LEU A 4 12.52 -14.44 3.62
N LEU A 5 13.29 -15.03 4.54
CA LEU A 5 14.58 -14.51 5.01
C LEU A 5 15.60 -15.62 4.72
N MET A 6 16.48 -15.38 3.74
CA MET A 6 17.64 -16.23 3.45
C MET A 6 18.75 -15.89 4.46
N MET A 7 19.11 -16.83 5.31
CA MET A 7 20.35 -16.79 6.09
C MET A 7 21.32 -17.84 5.53
N LEU A 8 22.52 -17.38 5.17
CA LEU A 8 23.66 -18.19 4.77
C LEU A 8 24.29 -18.77 6.04
N ALA A 9 24.33 -20.10 6.19
CA ALA A 9 25.00 -20.77 7.31
C ALA A 9 26.30 -21.43 6.83
N LEU A 10 27.44 -20.95 7.31
CA LEU A 10 28.70 -21.69 7.24
C LEU A 10 28.70 -22.77 8.33
N THR A 11 28.84 -24.03 7.92
CA THR A 11 29.01 -25.18 8.79
C THR A 11 30.48 -25.35 9.18
N THR A 12 30.77 -25.41 10.47
CA THR A 12 31.97 -26.08 11.00
C THR A 12 31.51 -27.27 11.84
N ALA A 13 31.90 -28.47 11.41
CA ALA A 13 31.63 -29.70 12.13
C ALA A 13 32.68 -29.87 13.25
N ALA A 14 32.21 -29.94 14.49
CA ALA A 14 33.00 -30.47 15.60
C ALA A 14 32.42 -31.83 15.98
N ALA A 15 33.21 -32.88 15.85
CA ALA A 15 32.84 -34.22 16.30
C ALA A 15 32.93 -34.27 17.83
N ALA A 16 31.80 -34.49 18.51
CA ALA A 16 31.75 -34.83 19.92
C ALA A 16 31.61 -36.35 20.06
N GLN A 17 32.52 -36.98 20.82
CA GLN A 17 32.40 -38.39 21.19
C GLN A 17 31.22 -38.56 22.17
N ALA A 18 30.29 -39.44 21.85
CA ALA A 18 29.15 -39.79 22.70
C ALA A 18 29.50 -41.00 23.58
N SER A 19 29.28 -40.87 24.88
CA SER A 19 29.14 -42.00 25.82
C SER A 19 27.66 -42.41 25.84
N GLU A 20 27.38 -43.70 25.66
CA GLU A 20 26.00 -44.22 25.59
C GLU A 20 25.27 -44.08 26.93
N LYS A 21 24.14 -43.36 26.90
CA LYS A 21 23.21 -43.21 28.02
C LYS A 21 22.08 -44.24 27.84
N ILE A 22 21.75 -44.98 28.89
CA ILE A 22 20.69 -46.00 28.90
C ILE A 22 19.36 -45.37 28.42
N ASP A 23 18.78 -45.92 27.35
CA ASP A 23 17.69 -45.29 26.56
C ASP A 23 16.28 -45.85 26.83
N THR A 24 16.10 -46.72 27.83
CA THR A 24 14.76 -47.27 28.15
C THR A 24 14.62 -47.62 29.63
N VAL A 25 13.51 -47.16 30.23
CA VAL A 25 13.07 -47.54 31.57
C VAL A 25 11.73 -48.27 31.44
N GLU A 26 11.71 -49.56 31.78
CA GLU A 26 10.49 -50.37 31.80
C GLU A 26 9.95 -50.45 33.23
N VAL A 27 8.73 -49.95 33.48
CA VAL A 27 8.07 -50.02 34.78
C VAL A 27 6.80 -50.87 34.68
N LYS A 28 6.74 -51.96 35.46
CA LYS A 28 5.58 -52.85 35.55
C LYS A 28 4.71 -52.45 36.75
N ASN A 29 3.38 -52.46 36.60
CA ASN A 29 2.40 -52.15 37.64
C ASN A 29 2.44 -50.71 38.19
N ALA A 30 2.59 -49.71 37.31
CA ALA A 30 2.44 -48.30 37.70
C ALA A 30 0.98 -47.98 38.06
N GLU A 31 0.76 -47.27 39.16
CA GLU A 31 -0.57 -46.82 39.60
C GLU A 31 -0.97 -45.53 38.89
N LYS A 32 -0.02 -44.60 38.72
CA LYS A 32 -0.25 -43.32 38.03
C LYS A 32 1.01 -42.81 37.35
N VAL A 33 0.86 -42.35 36.11
CA VAL A 33 1.91 -41.66 35.36
C VAL A 33 1.47 -40.22 35.12
N VAL A 34 2.30 -39.26 35.55
CA VAL A 34 2.06 -37.82 35.34
C VAL A 34 3.18 -37.27 34.49
N ILE A 35 2.80 -36.64 33.38
CA ILE A 35 3.73 -36.01 32.45
C ILE A 35 3.43 -34.50 32.45
N VAL A 36 4.34 -33.71 33.00
CA VAL A 36 4.25 -32.25 32.99
C VAL A 36 5.25 -31.71 31.99
N THR A 37 4.76 -31.10 30.92
CA THR A 37 5.63 -30.56 29.86
C THR A 37 5.70 -29.04 29.99
N SER A 38 6.90 -28.52 30.25
CA SER A 38 7.22 -27.10 30.29
C SER A 38 7.87 -26.64 28.99
N ASP A 39 8.23 -25.35 28.92
CA ASP A 39 8.87 -24.73 27.75
C ASP A 39 10.29 -25.21 27.48
N THR A 40 10.92 -25.91 28.43
CA THR A 40 12.33 -26.34 28.36
C THR A 40 12.53 -27.81 28.69
N ALA A 41 11.65 -28.40 29.49
CA ALA A 41 11.78 -29.77 29.96
C ALA A 41 10.44 -30.47 30.14
N GLN A 42 10.47 -31.80 30.07
CA GLN A 42 9.36 -32.68 30.36
C GLN A 42 9.66 -33.43 31.66
N GLN A 43 8.84 -33.23 32.67
CA GLN A 43 8.92 -33.99 33.91
C GLN A 43 8.01 -35.21 33.82
N VAL A 44 8.58 -36.39 34.06
CA VAL A 44 7.84 -37.65 34.12
C VAL A 44 7.89 -38.14 35.56
N THR A 45 6.71 -38.27 36.18
CA THR A 45 6.56 -38.82 37.53
C THR A 45 5.74 -40.09 37.45
N ILE A 46 6.27 -41.19 37.97
CA ILE A 46 5.60 -42.48 38.04
C ILE A 46 5.37 -42.81 39.52
N VAL A 47 4.11 -43.02 39.89
CA VAL A 47 3.69 -43.41 41.23
C VAL A 47 3.38 -44.91 41.22
N GLY A 48 4.03 -45.65 42.11
CA GLY A 48 3.83 -47.08 42.30
C GLY A 48 2.78 -47.39 43.37
N ASN A 49 2.45 -48.67 43.48
CA ASN A 49 1.39 -49.16 44.37
C ASN A 49 1.65 -48.75 45.84
N GLY A 50 0.75 -47.95 46.41
CA GLY A 50 0.86 -47.42 47.78
C GLY A 50 1.30 -45.96 47.89
N GLY A 51 1.33 -45.21 46.77
CA GLY A 51 1.59 -43.76 46.75
C GLY A 51 3.07 -43.35 46.82
N LEU A 52 4.00 -44.30 46.85
CA LEU A 52 5.44 -44.02 46.77
C LEU A 52 5.84 -43.72 45.31
N THR A 53 6.54 -42.60 45.10
CA THR A 53 7.07 -42.22 43.79
C THR A 53 8.20 -43.17 43.39
N ALA A 54 7.94 -44.03 42.40
CA ALA A 54 8.90 -45.01 41.92
C ALA A 54 9.94 -44.39 40.97
N TYR A 55 9.62 -43.26 40.33
CA TYR A 55 10.50 -42.60 39.37
C TYR A 55 10.13 -41.12 39.15
N ASN A 56 11.14 -40.24 39.14
CA ASN A 56 11.00 -38.82 38.81
C ASN A 56 12.21 -38.38 37.97
N GLU A 57 12.00 -38.18 36.67
CA GLU A 57 13.05 -37.67 35.79
C GLU A 57 12.57 -36.44 35.04
N GLN A 58 13.49 -35.48 34.90
CA GLN A 58 13.31 -34.30 34.08
C GLN A 58 14.12 -34.46 32.80
N VAL A 59 13.41 -34.62 31.69
CA VAL A 59 14.02 -34.82 30.37
C VAL A 59 14.01 -33.50 29.63
N PRO A 60 15.17 -32.97 29.17
CA PRO A 60 15.20 -31.78 28.34
C PRO A 60 14.45 -32.04 27.03
N LEU A 61 13.63 -31.09 26.60
CA LEU A 61 12.88 -31.23 25.37
C LEU A 61 13.80 -31.04 24.16
N ASN A 62 13.64 -31.90 23.15
CA ASN A 62 14.32 -31.69 21.87
C ASN A 62 13.80 -30.42 21.17
N GLU A 63 14.65 -29.79 20.36
CA GLU A 63 14.34 -28.53 19.65
C GLU A 63 13.04 -28.59 18.84
N TYR A 64 12.71 -29.76 18.30
CA TYR A 64 11.47 -29.96 17.54
C TYR A 64 10.21 -29.79 18.41
N LYS A 65 10.17 -30.41 19.60
CA LYS A 65 9.05 -30.27 20.56
C LYS A 65 9.01 -28.87 21.18
N MET A 66 10.18 -28.31 21.52
CA MET A 66 10.34 -26.91 21.96
C MET A 66 9.71 -25.93 20.97
N ARG A 67 9.94 -26.14 19.67
CA ARG A 67 9.41 -25.29 18.59
C ARG A 67 7.88 -25.39 18.44
N LYS A 68 7.27 -26.54 18.77
CA LYS A 68 5.80 -26.69 18.77
C LYS A 68 5.16 -26.02 19.99
N LEU A 69 5.81 -26.06 21.16
CA LEU A 69 5.33 -25.41 22.38
C LEU A 69 5.49 -23.88 22.31
N ARG A 70 6.63 -23.38 21.82
CA ARG A 70 6.85 -21.93 21.55
C ARG A 70 5.92 -21.37 20.48
N LYS A 71 5.29 -22.20 19.64
CA LYS A 71 4.18 -21.80 18.77
C LYS A 71 2.89 -21.68 19.58
N GLY A 72 2.91 -20.91 20.66
CA GLY A 72 1.70 -20.44 21.32
C GLY A 72 0.75 -19.80 20.31
N LYS A 73 -0.56 -19.80 20.61
CA LYS A 73 -1.56 -19.15 19.77
C LYS A 73 -1.12 -17.70 19.54
N ARG A 74 -0.69 -17.39 18.32
CA ARG A 74 -0.19 -16.06 17.95
C ARG A 74 -1.32 -15.07 18.25
N LYS A 75 -1.09 -14.15 19.19
CA LYS A 75 -2.08 -13.14 19.57
C LYS A 75 -2.51 -12.40 18.30
N TYR A 76 -3.82 -12.30 18.10
CA TYR A 76 -4.37 -11.58 16.97
C TYR A 76 -3.88 -10.12 17.02
N ASN A 77 -3.29 -9.66 15.92
CA ASN A 77 -2.93 -8.26 15.74
C ASN A 77 -3.91 -7.67 14.72
N PRO A 78 -4.77 -6.72 15.12
CA PRO A 78 -5.72 -6.10 14.22
C PRO A 78 -5.09 -5.05 13.30
N TRP A 79 -3.84 -4.65 13.57
CA TRP A 79 -3.15 -3.59 12.85
C TRP A 79 -2.19 -4.14 11.80
N ASP A 80 -2.29 -3.62 10.58
CA ASP A 80 -1.38 -3.86 9.48
C ASP A 80 -0.88 -2.53 8.90
N ALA A 81 0.29 -2.57 8.24
CA ALA A 81 0.90 -1.44 7.55
C ALA A 81 1.28 -1.87 6.15
N ASP A 82 0.78 -1.14 5.16
CA ASP A 82 0.89 -1.44 3.74
C ASP A 82 1.56 -0.27 3.02
N ALA A 83 2.29 -0.59 1.94
CA ALA A 83 2.78 0.41 0.99
C ALA A 83 1.86 0.39 -0.22
N ASP A 84 1.30 1.53 -0.58
CA ASP A 84 0.42 1.65 -1.73
C ASP A 84 1.21 2.20 -2.95
N LEU A 85 0.96 1.64 -4.13
CA LEU A 85 1.45 2.16 -5.42
C LEU A 85 0.30 2.17 -6.42
N GLY A 86 -0.07 3.36 -6.91
CA GLY A 86 -1.09 3.54 -7.92
C GLY A 86 -0.57 4.17 -9.20
N VAL A 87 -1.07 3.68 -10.33
CA VAL A 87 -0.84 4.24 -11.67
C VAL A 87 -2.15 4.31 -12.42
N GLY A 88 -2.39 5.40 -13.14
CA GLY A 88 -3.66 5.61 -13.83
C GLY A 88 -3.67 6.80 -14.76
N PHE A 89 -4.88 7.17 -15.17
CA PHE A 89 -5.15 8.32 -16.03
C PHE A 89 -6.24 9.19 -15.41
N ALA A 90 -6.00 10.49 -15.40
CA ALA A 90 -6.95 11.50 -15.00
C ALA A 90 -7.74 11.99 -16.22
N THR A 91 -9.06 12.02 -16.09
CA THR A 91 -9.99 12.59 -17.06
C THR A 91 -10.55 13.90 -16.48
N PRO A 92 -10.20 15.05 -17.07
CA PRO A 92 -10.89 16.30 -16.79
C PRO A 92 -12.37 16.20 -17.15
N LEU A 93 -13.24 16.50 -16.18
CA LEU A 93 -14.68 16.52 -16.32
C LEU A 93 -15.19 17.97 -16.33
N SER A 94 -16.34 18.19 -16.97
CA SER A 94 -17.01 19.49 -17.01
C SER A 94 -16.12 20.63 -17.52
N THR A 95 -15.19 20.31 -18.42
CA THR A 95 -14.35 21.31 -19.07
C THR A 95 -15.22 22.22 -19.93
N SER A 96 -15.08 23.53 -19.82
CA SER A 96 -15.63 24.46 -20.81
C SER A 96 -15.04 24.12 -22.19
N ASP A 97 -15.88 24.23 -23.23
CA ASP A 97 -15.45 23.99 -24.62
C ASP A 97 -14.16 24.77 -24.94
N GLY A 98 -13.20 24.08 -25.58
CA GLY A 98 -12.00 24.71 -26.15
C GLY A 98 -10.67 24.42 -25.46
N TYR A 99 -10.64 23.81 -24.26
CA TYR A 99 -9.36 23.43 -23.63
C TYR A 99 -8.77 22.12 -24.15
N GLY A 100 -9.60 21.15 -24.54
CA GLY A 100 -9.17 19.90 -25.19
C GLY A 100 -8.13 19.13 -24.39
N PHE A 101 -8.41 18.86 -23.12
CA PHE A 101 -7.64 17.90 -22.34
C PHE A 101 -7.89 16.47 -22.83
N ALA A 102 -6.86 15.63 -22.77
CA ALA A 102 -6.95 14.23 -23.17
C ALA A 102 -6.58 13.28 -22.03
N THR A 103 -7.47 12.33 -21.73
CA THR A 103 -7.30 11.33 -20.66
C THR A 103 -5.98 10.58 -20.75
N PHE A 104 -5.65 9.99 -21.90
CA PHE A 104 -4.44 9.17 -22.05
C PHE A 104 -3.14 9.99 -22.17
N ARG A 105 -3.24 11.34 -22.15
CA ARG A 105 -2.08 12.25 -22.00
C ARG A 105 -1.95 12.79 -20.58
N SER A 106 -2.81 12.31 -19.68
CA SER A 106 -2.99 12.83 -18.33
C SER A 106 -2.72 11.74 -17.29
N PRO A 107 -1.47 11.24 -17.18
CA PRO A 107 -1.15 10.18 -16.23
C PRO A 107 -1.26 10.67 -14.78
N GLU A 108 -1.61 9.73 -13.91
CA GLU A 108 -1.52 9.84 -12.47
C GLU A 108 -0.59 8.74 -11.94
N VAL A 109 0.25 9.11 -10.98
CA VAL A 109 1.01 8.15 -10.16
C VAL A 109 0.91 8.59 -8.72
N PHE A 110 0.64 7.65 -7.82
CA PHE A 110 0.75 7.90 -6.39
C PHE A 110 1.50 6.78 -5.68
N VAL A 111 2.20 7.13 -4.61
CA VAL A 111 2.85 6.19 -3.71
C VAL A 111 2.58 6.60 -2.28
N GLY A 112 2.53 5.65 -1.36
CA GLY A 112 2.54 6.02 0.04
C GLY A 112 2.40 4.87 1.00
N LEU A 113 2.06 5.21 2.24
CA LEU A 113 1.93 4.26 3.34
C LEU A 113 0.52 4.33 3.92
N ARG A 114 -0.01 3.17 4.27
CA ARG A 114 -1.36 3.03 4.82
C ARG A 114 -1.33 2.15 6.05
N MET A 115 -1.96 2.62 7.11
CA MET A 115 -2.25 1.88 8.32
C MET A 115 -3.67 1.33 8.24
N SER A 116 -3.82 0.04 8.49
CA SER A 116 -5.06 -0.69 8.37
C SER A 116 -5.44 -1.29 9.73
N TYR A 117 -6.70 -1.16 10.13
CA TYR A 117 -7.29 -1.76 11.31
C TYR A 117 -8.43 -2.70 10.89
N THR A 118 -8.27 -3.98 11.18
CA THR A 118 -9.30 -5.01 10.98
C THR A 118 -9.68 -5.55 12.36
N PRO A 119 -10.94 -5.43 12.81
CA PRO A 119 -11.37 -6.09 14.03
C PRO A 119 -11.34 -7.61 13.92
N GLU A 120 -11.20 -8.30 15.06
CA GLU A 120 -11.14 -9.76 15.07
C GLU A 120 -12.43 -10.35 14.49
N LYS A 121 -12.29 -11.27 13.52
CA LYS A 121 -13.40 -11.90 12.79
C LYS A 121 -14.30 -10.91 12.02
N ALA A 122 -13.88 -9.66 11.82
CA ALA A 122 -14.57 -8.76 10.91
C ALA A 122 -14.20 -9.04 9.44
N LEU A 123 -15.07 -8.60 8.55
CA LEU A 123 -14.80 -8.52 7.11
C LEU A 123 -14.47 -7.09 6.67
N GLN A 124 -14.59 -6.15 7.62
CA GLN A 124 -14.39 -4.73 7.43
C GLN A 124 -12.99 -4.34 7.90
N THR A 125 -12.31 -3.53 7.09
CA THR A 125 -11.03 -2.92 7.43
C THR A 125 -11.17 -1.42 7.29
N TYR A 126 -10.73 -0.69 8.30
CA TYR A 126 -10.64 0.78 8.29
C TYR A 126 -9.19 1.15 8.10
N SER A 127 -8.90 2.07 7.18
CA SER A 127 -7.52 2.43 6.91
C SER A 127 -7.36 3.92 6.68
N PHE A 128 -6.19 4.42 7.05
CA PHE A 128 -5.76 5.78 6.79
C PHE A 128 -4.29 5.81 6.42
N GLY A 129 -3.84 6.84 5.73
CA GLY A 129 -2.47 6.85 5.24
C GLY A 129 -1.96 8.23 4.86
N LEU A 130 -0.81 8.20 4.19
CA LEU A 130 -0.19 9.37 3.59
C LEU A 130 0.38 8.98 2.23
N TRP A 131 -0.11 9.64 1.18
CA TRP A 131 0.30 9.42 -0.21
C TRP A 131 0.95 10.68 -0.79
N CYS A 132 1.94 10.48 -1.64
CA CYS A 132 2.45 11.47 -2.58
C CYS A 132 1.81 11.19 -3.94
N ASP A 133 1.09 12.16 -4.50
CA ASP A 133 0.31 12.02 -5.73
C ASP A 133 0.80 13.03 -6.78
N TRP A 134 1.10 12.54 -7.99
CA TRP A 134 1.46 13.35 -9.14
C TRP A 134 0.41 13.17 -10.23
N LYS A 135 -0.40 14.20 -10.44
CA LYS A 135 -1.39 14.27 -11.53
C LYS A 135 -0.89 15.17 -12.63
N ARG A 136 -0.98 14.69 -13.87
CA ARG A 136 -0.72 15.48 -15.06
C ARG A 136 -1.99 15.58 -15.88
N TYR A 137 -2.23 16.75 -16.46
CA TYR A 137 -3.32 17.01 -17.40
C TYR A 137 -2.73 17.51 -18.71
N GLY A 138 -2.74 16.64 -19.73
CA GLY A 138 -2.18 16.92 -21.05
C GLY A 138 -3.23 17.42 -22.04
N LEU A 139 -2.85 18.40 -22.86
CA LEU A 139 -3.69 18.86 -23.96
C LEU A 139 -3.55 17.97 -25.21
N SER A 140 -4.63 17.87 -25.99
CA SER A 140 -4.64 17.31 -27.35
C SER A 140 -4.81 18.37 -28.44
N THR A 141 -4.88 19.65 -28.08
CA THR A 141 -5.05 20.76 -29.04
C THR A 141 -3.71 21.29 -29.56
N ASP A 142 -3.77 22.09 -30.62
CA ASP A 142 -2.66 22.90 -31.14
C ASP A 142 -2.45 24.22 -30.37
N LYS A 143 -2.84 24.26 -29.09
CA LYS A 143 -2.64 25.40 -28.21
C LYS A 143 -1.82 25.00 -26.99
N MET A 144 -1.06 25.95 -26.47
CA MET A 144 -0.32 25.82 -25.21
C MET A 144 -1.04 26.56 -24.09
N MET A 145 -0.93 26.03 -22.87
CA MET A 145 -1.26 26.79 -21.66
C MET A 145 -0.18 27.84 -21.43
N THR A 146 -0.59 29.09 -21.32
CA THR A 146 0.28 30.21 -20.95
C THR A 146 -0.29 30.94 -19.75
N LYS A 147 0.59 31.53 -18.95
CA LYS A 147 0.22 32.33 -17.80
C LYS A 147 0.19 33.80 -18.19
N VAL A 148 -0.92 34.47 -17.91
CA VAL A 148 -1.12 35.90 -18.15
C VAL A 148 -1.00 36.68 -16.83
N ALA A 149 -1.26 38.00 -16.88
CA ALA A 149 -1.40 38.83 -15.70
C ALA A 149 -2.39 38.20 -14.69
N ASP A 150 -2.20 38.49 -13.40
CA ASP A 150 -2.98 37.94 -12.28
C ASP A 150 -2.85 36.43 -12.04
N ASP A 151 -1.78 35.81 -12.53
CA ASP A 151 -1.50 34.38 -12.38
C ASP A 151 -2.54 33.42 -13.01
N ALA A 152 -3.37 33.92 -13.95
CA ALA A 152 -4.35 33.11 -14.65
C ALA A 152 -3.73 32.33 -15.82
N ILE A 153 -4.29 31.16 -16.13
CA ILE A 153 -3.89 30.31 -17.26
C ILE A 153 -4.88 30.47 -18.40
N VAL A 154 -4.38 30.79 -19.59
CA VAL A 154 -5.16 30.84 -20.84
C VAL A 154 -4.52 29.95 -21.90
N LEU A 155 -5.26 29.68 -22.97
CA LEU A 155 -4.71 29.00 -24.14
C LEU A 155 -4.19 30.01 -25.15
N ALA A 156 -2.96 29.80 -25.62
CA ALA A 156 -2.34 30.57 -26.68
C ALA A 156 -1.91 29.65 -27.82
N PRO A 157 -1.86 30.13 -29.08
CA PRO A 157 -1.28 29.36 -30.17
C PRO A 157 0.22 29.13 -29.93
N TYR A 158 0.73 28.02 -30.43
CA TYR A 158 2.18 27.84 -30.56
C TYR A 158 2.76 28.83 -31.59
N PRO A 159 4.06 29.15 -31.52
CA PRO A 159 4.75 29.87 -32.60
C PRO A 159 4.55 29.19 -33.95
N ALA A 160 4.57 29.99 -35.03
CA ALA A 160 4.45 29.46 -36.39
C ALA A 160 5.53 28.40 -36.67
N ASN A 161 5.16 27.34 -37.38
CA ASN A 161 6.02 26.19 -37.72
C ASN A 161 6.53 25.34 -36.55
N ALA A 162 6.03 25.55 -35.32
CA ALA A 162 6.39 24.71 -34.18
C ALA A 162 6.00 23.23 -34.42
N LYS A 163 6.88 22.30 -34.08
CA LYS A 163 6.66 20.83 -34.15
C LYS A 163 6.72 20.20 -32.76
N ASN A 164 6.40 18.91 -32.66
CA ASN A 164 6.50 18.12 -31.41
C ASN A 164 5.85 18.79 -30.19
N ARG A 165 4.64 19.29 -30.39
CA ARG A 165 3.92 20.16 -29.44
C ARG A 165 3.35 19.36 -28.28
N VAL A 166 3.67 19.80 -27.08
CA VAL A 166 3.15 19.25 -25.84
C VAL A 166 2.88 20.40 -24.87
N SER A 167 1.70 20.42 -24.24
CA SER A 167 1.43 21.32 -23.12
C SER A 167 0.69 20.55 -22.02
N ARG A 168 1.19 20.66 -20.79
CA ARG A 168 0.79 19.82 -19.65
C ARG A 168 0.71 20.66 -18.38
N LEU A 169 -0.40 20.54 -17.67
CA LEU A 169 -0.54 20.99 -16.29
C LEU A 169 -0.12 19.85 -15.37
N ASN A 170 0.73 20.13 -14.38
CA ASN A 170 1.17 19.16 -13.40
C ASN A 170 0.79 19.66 -12.01
N ILE A 171 0.15 18.82 -11.22
CA ILE A 171 -0.19 19.05 -9.82
C ILE A 171 0.47 17.96 -8.98
N PHE A 172 1.13 18.38 -7.91
CA PHE A 172 1.66 17.49 -6.88
C PHE A 172 0.89 17.71 -5.58
N SER A 173 0.51 16.62 -4.96
CA SER A 173 -0.34 16.61 -3.77
C SER A 173 0.21 15.66 -2.72
N LEU A 174 0.04 16.06 -1.46
CA LEU A 174 0.12 15.16 -0.33
C LEU A 174 -1.31 14.75 0.05
N SER A 175 -1.60 13.46 0.06
CA SER A 175 -2.98 12.97 0.17
C SER A 175 -3.16 12.09 1.39
N VAL A 176 -4.26 12.29 2.11
CA VAL A 176 -4.66 11.52 3.28
C VAL A 176 -5.89 10.69 2.91
N PRO A 177 -5.72 9.42 2.52
CA PRO A 177 -6.85 8.52 2.30
C PRO A 177 -7.49 8.14 3.64
N LEU A 178 -8.81 8.08 3.69
CA LEU A 178 -9.60 7.52 4.79
C LEU A 178 -10.54 6.48 4.17
N LEU A 179 -10.14 5.21 4.19
CA LEU A 179 -10.77 4.17 3.39
C LEU A 179 -11.42 3.10 4.27
N PHE A 180 -12.60 2.68 3.84
CA PHE A 180 -13.30 1.51 4.33
C PHE A 180 -13.23 0.41 3.29
N THR A 181 -12.76 -0.77 3.68
CA THR A 181 -12.70 -1.96 2.82
C THR A 181 -13.63 -3.04 3.36
N GLN A 182 -14.52 -3.54 2.50
CA GLN A 182 -15.39 -4.69 2.76
C GLN A 182 -14.90 -5.91 1.97
N ARG A 183 -14.53 -6.97 2.68
CA ARG A 183 -14.31 -8.30 2.09
C ARG A 183 -15.65 -9.03 1.96
N PHE A 184 -15.84 -9.81 0.90
CA PHE A 184 -17.09 -10.59 0.75
C PHE A 184 -17.17 -11.83 1.65
N ALA A 185 -16.01 -12.38 2.04
CA ALA A 185 -15.89 -13.50 2.97
C ALA A 185 -14.46 -13.55 3.54
N HIS A 186 -14.25 -14.27 4.65
CA HIS A 186 -12.92 -14.37 5.28
C HIS A 186 -11.83 -14.87 4.32
N LYS A 187 -12.15 -15.86 3.50
CA LYS A 187 -11.26 -16.45 2.48
C LYS A 187 -11.45 -15.86 1.08
N SER A 188 -12.20 -14.76 0.95
CA SER A 188 -12.44 -14.13 -0.35
C SER A 188 -11.16 -13.52 -0.92
N ASN A 189 -10.96 -13.70 -2.23
CA ASN A 189 -9.97 -12.93 -2.99
C ASN A 189 -10.52 -11.58 -3.44
N PHE A 190 -11.81 -11.32 -3.26
CA PHE A 190 -12.47 -10.09 -3.64
C PHE A 190 -12.74 -9.20 -2.43
N SER A 191 -12.51 -7.91 -2.60
CA SER A 191 -12.96 -6.86 -1.69
C SER A 191 -13.32 -5.60 -2.45
N PHE A 192 -14.15 -4.77 -1.83
CA PHE A 192 -14.49 -3.44 -2.29
C PHE A 192 -13.99 -2.42 -1.27
N THR A 193 -13.40 -1.34 -1.75
CA THR A 193 -12.90 -0.24 -0.92
C THR A 193 -13.57 1.05 -1.35
N LEU A 194 -13.98 1.89 -0.40
CA LEU A 194 -14.47 3.22 -0.66
C LEU A 194 -14.00 4.21 0.43
N GLY A 195 -13.91 5.48 0.09
CA GLY A 195 -13.71 6.52 1.10
C GLY A 195 -13.18 7.83 0.53
N PRO A 196 -13.20 8.91 1.34
CA PRO A 196 -12.61 10.17 0.93
C PRO A 196 -11.08 10.10 0.94
N VAL A 197 -10.48 10.86 0.03
CA VAL A 197 -9.04 11.13 -0.02
C VAL A 197 -8.87 12.65 0.01
N VAL A 198 -8.34 13.15 1.12
CA VAL A 198 -8.10 14.60 1.27
C VAL A 198 -6.75 14.92 0.64
N ASN A 199 -6.73 15.79 -0.36
CA ASN A 199 -5.52 16.19 -1.07
C ASN A 199 -5.11 17.60 -0.66
N PHE A 200 -3.88 17.73 -0.16
CA PHE A 200 -3.18 18.99 -0.01
C PHE A 200 -2.32 19.21 -1.26
N ASN A 201 -2.81 20.01 -2.19
CA ASN A 201 -2.10 20.36 -3.42
C ASN A 201 -1.00 21.35 -3.05
N LEU A 202 0.25 20.92 -3.14
CA LEU A 202 1.42 21.68 -2.65
C LEU A 202 2.17 22.40 -3.76
N TYR A 203 2.08 21.86 -4.98
CA TYR A 203 2.82 22.40 -6.10
C TYR A 203 2.06 22.22 -7.41
N GLY A 204 2.09 23.26 -8.24
CA GLY A 204 1.46 23.27 -9.55
C GLY A 204 2.33 23.99 -10.55
N ARG A 205 2.46 23.43 -11.75
CA ARG A 205 3.19 24.04 -12.87
C ARG A 205 2.58 23.69 -14.21
N VAL A 206 2.80 24.56 -15.19
CA VAL A 206 2.57 24.25 -16.60
C VAL A 206 3.91 23.98 -17.26
N ASN A 207 3.99 22.92 -18.04
CA ASN A 207 5.13 22.57 -18.88
C ASN A 207 4.68 22.57 -20.33
N THR A 208 5.34 23.37 -21.15
CA THR A 208 5.11 23.43 -22.59
C THR A 208 6.41 23.10 -23.30
N GLN A 209 6.36 22.14 -24.21
CA GLN A 209 7.47 21.71 -25.05
C GLN A 209 7.09 21.83 -26.52
N TYR A 210 8.01 22.29 -27.35
CA TYR A 210 7.89 22.31 -28.81
C TYR A 210 9.27 22.54 -29.45
N ASP A 211 9.38 22.15 -30.71
CA ASP A 211 10.58 22.37 -31.52
C ASP A 211 10.31 23.49 -32.52
N LEU A 212 11.26 24.41 -32.68
CA LEU A 212 11.22 25.49 -33.65
C LEU A 212 12.49 25.47 -34.50
N GLY A 213 12.39 25.00 -35.73
CA GLY A 213 13.57 24.69 -36.54
C GLY A 213 14.38 23.56 -35.88
N ASP A 214 15.64 23.85 -35.55
CA ASP A 214 16.55 22.92 -34.88
C ASP A 214 16.61 23.15 -33.35
N GLU A 215 15.82 24.08 -32.81
CA GLU A 215 15.81 24.41 -31.38
C GLU A 215 14.66 23.70 -30.66
N ALA A 216 15.00 22.96 -29.58
CA ALA A 216 14.03 22.38 -28.67
C ALA A 216 13.76 23.35 -27.50
N HIS A 217 12.50 23.72 -27.29
CA HIS A 217 12.08 24.57 -26.19
C HIS A 217 11.36 23.75 -25.11
N ASP A 218 11.78 23.90 -23.85
CA ASP A 218 11.06 23.42 -22.66
C ASP A 218 10.80 24.59 -21.70
N ILE A 219 9.54 25.03 -21.66
CA ILE A 219 9.10 26.19 -20.88
C ILE A 219 8.33 25.68 -19.66
N THR A 220 8.88 25.93 -18.48
CA THR A 220 8.20 25.65 -17.20
C THR A 220 7.68 26.95 -16.57
N THR A 221 6.36 27.03 -16.44
CA THR A 221 5.68 28.16 -15.80
C THR A 221 5.18 27.77 -14.40
N LYS A 222 5.65 28.48 -13.37
CA LYS A 222 5.31 28.26 -11.96
C LYS A 222 4.32 29.30 -11.44
N GLY A 223 3.83 29.09 -10.21
CA GLY A 223 2.97 30.06 -9.51
C GLY A 223 1.55 30.14 -10.09
N ILE A 224 1.07 29.05 -10.69
CA ILE A 224 -0.32 28.92 -11.10
C ILE A 224 -1.22 28.77 -9.86
N LYS A 225 -2.46 29.25 -9.94
CA LYS A 225 -3.40 29.17 -8.81
C LYS A 225 -4.28 27.94 -8.91
N TYR A 226 -4.04 26.96 -8.05
CA TYR A 226 -4.86 25.75 -7.89
C TYR A 226 -5.56 25.74 -6.53
N ASN A 227 -6.60 24.91 -6.39
CA ASN A 227 -7.25 24.72 -5.09
C ASN A 227 -6.29 23.97 -4.17
N VAL A 228 -5.99 24.55 -3.00
CA VAL A 228 -4.95 24.04 -2.10
C VAL A 228 -5.41 22.77 -1.38
N VAL A 229 -6.71 22.69 -1.07
CA VAL A 229 -7.33 21.51 -0.46
C VAL A 229 -8.45 21.04 -1.36
N THR A 230 -8.43 19.76 -1.71
CA THR A 230 -9.54 19.08 -2.41
C THR A 230 -9.86 17.76 -1.74
N VAL A 231 -11.06 17.24 -1.97
CA VAL A 231 -11.46 15.92 -1.48
C VAL A 231 -11.90 15.09 -2.68
N ASP A 232 -11.23 13.95 -2.88
CA ASP A 232 -11.63 12.97 -3.87
C ASP A 232 -12.49 11.89 -3.20
N LEU A 233 -13.52 11.41 -3.88
CA LEU A 233 -14.24 10.20 -3.53
C LEU A 233 -13.57 9.03 -4.26
N MET A 234 -12.93 8.14 -3.50
CA MET A 234 -12.28 6.96 -4.03
C MET A 234 -13.19 5.74 -3.92
N ALA A 235 -13.20 4.92 -4.96
CA ALA A 235 -13.70 3.56 -4.94
C ALA A 235 -12.68 2.62 -5.58
N ALA A 236 -12.64 1.38 -5.11
CA ALA A 236 -11.79 0.36 -5.70
C ALA A 236 -12.35 -1.04 -5.56
N PHE A 237 -12.13 -1.83 -6.59
CA PHE A 237 -12.42 -3.26 -6.59
C PHE A 237 -11.12 -4.04 -6.64
N THR A 238 -10.89 -4.84 -5.61
CA THR A 238 -9.65 -5.60 -5.43
C THR A 238 -9.88 -7.06 -5.76
N TYR A 239 -8.99 -7.61 -6.58
CA TYR A 239 -8.83 -9.06 -6.73
C TYR A 239 -7.41 -9.45 -6.29
N LYS A 240 -7.33 -10.21 -5.19
CA LYS A 240 -6.10 -10.56 -4.48
C LYS A 240 -5.35 -9.31 -4.03
N GLU A 241 -4.27 -8.95 -4.72
CA GLU A 241 -3.38 -7.84 -4.38
C GLU A 241 -3.54 -6.67 -5.36
N VAL A 242 -4.25 -6.86 -6.48
CA VAL A 242 -4.42 -5.82 -7.51
C VAL A 242 -5.81 -5.21 -7.40
N SER A 243 -5.86 -3.88 -7.39
CA SER A 243 -7.11 -3.13 -7.30
C SER A 243 -7.31 -2.25 -8.53
N LEU A 244 -8.47 -2.35 -9.17
CA LEU A 244 -8.96 -1.33 -10.09
C LEU A 244 -9.56 -0.20 -9.26
N TYR A 245 -9.06 1.02 -9.38
CA TYR A 245 -9.57 2.18 -8.65
C TYR A 245 -10.15 3.24 -9.56
N CYS A 246 -11.03 4.04 -8.97
CA CYS A 246 -11.37 5.36 -9.46
C CYS A 246 -11.37 6.39 -8.32
N LYS A 247 -11.01 7.63 -8.63
CA LYS A 247 -11.06 8.79 -7.74
C LYS A 247 -11.81 9.92 -8.43
N TYR A 248 -12.96 10.34 -7.89
CA TYR A 248 -13.70 11.48 -8.40
C TYR A 248 -13.54 12.69 -7.48
N CYS A 249 -13.00 13.79 -8.01
CA CYS A 249 -12.91 15.07 -7.34
C CYS A 249 -14.03 16.00 -7.83
N PRO A 250 -15.06 16.27 -7.01
CA PRO A 250 -16.12 17.22 -7.36
C PRO A 250 -15.64 18.69 -7.32
N MET A 251 -14.42 18.94 -6.84
CA MET A 251 -13.84 20.27 -6.76
C MET A 251 -13.03 20.57 -8.02
N ASN A 252 -12.95 21.86 -8.39
CA ASN A 252 -12.10 22.24 -9.52
C ASN A 252 -10.63 22.05 -9.17
N VAL A 253 -9.79 21.68 -10.15
CA VAL A 253 -8.35 21.57 -9.92
C VAL A 253 -7.71 22.97 -9.82
N ILE A 254 -8.10 23.87 -10.72
CA ILE A 254 -7.64 25.26 -10.78
C ILE A 254 -8.60 26.14 -9.96
N LYS A 255 -8.07 27.20 -9.32
CA LYS A 255 -8.91 28.20 -8.64
C LYS A 255 -9.86 28.87 -9.65
N GLU A 256 -11.02 29.28 -9.16
CA GLU A 256 -11.99 30.03 -9.94
C GLU A 256 -11.36 31.30 -10.53
N ASN A 257 -11.72 31.61 -11.79
CA ASN A 257 -11.19 32.73 -12.56
C ASN A 257 -9.67 32.72 -12.81
N LYS A 258 -8.98 31.59 -12.57
CA LYS A 258 -7.53 31.46 -12.78
C LYS A 258 -7.14 30.45 -13.87
N GLY A 259 -8.12 29.93 -14.61
CA GLY A 259 -7.88 29.08 -15.77
C GLY A 259 -9.06 28.15 -16.07
N PRO A 260 -8.83 27.05 -16.78
CA PRO A 260 -9.91 26.12 -17.12
C PRO A 260 -10.60 25.58 -15.87
N LYS A 261 -11.92 25.69 -15.85
CA LYS A 261 -12.76 25.08 -14.82
C LYS A 261 -12.97 23.62 -15.20
N PHE A 262 -12.43 22.71 -14.40
CA PHE A 262 -12.65 21.28 -14.57
C PHE A 262 -12.47 20.53 -13.25
N GLN A 263 -13.30 19.50 -13.09
CA GLN A 263 -13.21 18.46 -12.07
C GLN A 263 -12.33 17.32 -12.57
N SER A 264 -11.88 16.44 -11.68
CA SER A 264 -11.00 15.32 -12.08
C SER A 264 -11.64 13.98 -11.75
N LEU A 265 -11.64 13.06 -12.72
CA LEU A 265 -11.92 11.66 -12.52
C LEU A 265 -10.68 10.86 -12.89
N THR A 266 -9.99 10.27 -11.93
CA THR A 266 -8.89 9.35 -12.19
C THR A 266 -9.39 7.92 -12.15
N PHE A 267 -8.84 7.06 -12.99
CA PHE A 267 -8.97 5.61 -12.88
C PHE A 267 -7.64 4.91 -13.22
N GLY A 268 -7.44 3.72 -12.67
CA GLY A 268 -6.22 2.97 -12.88
C GLY A 268 -6.09 1.74 -12.01
N LEU A 269 -4.86 1.26 -11.85
CA LEU A 269 -4.53 0.13 -10.98
C LEU A 269 -3.76 0.62 -9.78
N TYR A 270 -4.02 0.06 -8.60
CA TYR A 270 -3.13 0.21 -7.45
C TYR A 270 -2.99 -1.09 -6.67
N LEU A 271 -1.83 -1.19 -6.00
CA LEU A 271 -1.37 -2.28 -5.16
C LEU A 271 -1.25 -1.75 -3.72
#